data_AF-A0A732Y832-F1
#
_entry.id   AF-A0A732Y832-F1
#
_cell.length_a   1.000
_cell.length_b   1.000
_cell.length_c   1.000
_cell.angle_alpha   90.00
_cell.angle_beta   90.00
_cell.angle_gamma   90.00
#
_symmetry.space_group_name_H-M   'P 1'
#
loop_
_entity.id
_entity.type
_entity.pdbx_description
1 polymer ?
#
loop_
_entity_poly.entity_id
_entity_poly.type
_entity_poly.pdbx_seq_one_letter_code
_entity_poly.pdbx_strand_id
1 'polypeptide(L)'
;ISFVNMRLEHVYGPGDGENKFIPYIIDCLNKKQSCVKCTTGEQIRDFIFVDDVVNAYLTILENRKEVPSYTEYQVGTGAGVSLKDFLVYLQNTMMPGSSSIFEFGAIEQRDNEIMFSVANNKNLKAMGWKPNFDYKKGIEELLKRL
;
A
#
# COMPACT_ATOMS: atom_id res chain seq x y z
N ILE A 1 -2.13 3.02 -32.10
CA ILE A 1 -2.60 2.68 -30.73
C ILE A 1 -1.40 2.88 -29.81
N SER A 2 -1.58 3.56 -28.67
CA SER A 2 -0.54 3.66 -27.62
C SER A 2 -0.99 2.80 -26.43
N PHE A 3 -0.05 2.10 -25.81
CA PHE A 3 -0.26 1.22 -24.67
C PHE A 3 0.56 1.72 -23.49
N VAL A 4 -0.13 1.96 -22.37
CA VAL A 4 0.54 2.31 -21.11
C VAL A 4 0.27 1.21 -20.10
N ASN A 5 1.32 0.60 -19.57
CA ASN A 5 1.23 -0.35 -18.47
C ASN A 5 1.44 0.38 -17.14
N MET A 6 0.47 0.27 -16.24
CA MET A 6 0.53 0.84 -14.89
C MET A 6 0.81 -0.28 -13.90
N ARG A 7 2.07 -0.46 -13.53
CA ARG A 7 2.50 -1.49 -12.60
C ARG A 7 2.38 -0.96 -11.17
N LEU A 8 1.23 -1.22 -10.55
CA LEU A 8 0.91 -0.76 -9.20
C LEU A 8 1.62 -1.62 -8.14
N GLU A 9 2.14 -0.98 -7.10
CA GLU A 9 2.56 -1.63 -5.86
C GLU A 9 1.33 -1.92 -4.96
N HIS A 10 1.51 -2.03 -3.64
CA HIS A 10 0.44 -2.45 -2.73
C HIS A 10 -0.57 -1.31 -2.50
N VAL A 11 -1.59 -1.23 -3.35
CA VAL A 11 -2.65 -0.22 -3.25
C VAL A 11 -3.53 -0.48 -2.04
N TYR A 12 -3.84 0.57 -1.28
CA TYR A 12 -4.82 0.54 -0.19
C TYR A 12 -5.58 1.88 -0.11
N GLY A 13 -6.79 1.86 0.45
CA GLY A 13 -7.59 3.07 0.63
C GLY A 13 -9.09 2.79 0.77
N PRO A 14 -9.92 3.84 0.87
CA PRO A 14 -11.38 3.69 0.96
C PRO A 14 -11.97 2.98 -0.26
N GLY A 15 -13.00 2.15 -0.03
CA GLY A 15 -13.64 1.37 -1.10
C GLY A 15 -12.83 0.16 -1.56
N ASP A 16 -11.77 -0.21 -0.84
CA ASP A 16 -11.06 -1.45 -1.11
C ASP A 16 -11.91 -2.68 -0.73
N GLY A 17 -11.68 -3.82 -1.40
CA GLY A 17 -12.53 -4.99 -1.26
C GLY A 17 -12.43 -5.64 0.13
N GLU A 18 -13.56 -6.00 0.74
CA GLU A 18 -13.63 -6.57 2.10
C GLU A 18 -12.77 -7.83 2.30
N ASN A 19 -12.57 -8.61 1.22
CA ASN A 19 -11.74 -9.82 1.23
C ASN A 19 -10.24 -9.53 1.07
N LYS A 20 -9.83 -8.25 0.96
CA LYS A 20 -8.42 -7.87 0.89
C LYS A 20 -7.81 -7.72 2.27
N PHE A 21 -6.50 -7.77 2.29
CA PHE A 21 -5.71 -7.83 3.50
C PHE A 21 -5.92 -6.62 4.44
N ILE A 22 -5.86 -5.38 3.94
CA ILE A 22 -6.02 -4.19 4.79
C ILE A 22 -7.43 -4.08 5.39
N PRO A 23 -8.52 -4.19 4.60
CA PRO A 23 -9.88 -4.24 5.16
C PRO A 23 -10.09 -5.37 6.17
N TYR A 24 -9.55 -6.57 5.91
CA TYR A 24 -9.60 -7.69 6.86
C TYR A 24 -8.94 -7.35 8.21
N ILE A 25 -7.76 -6.74 8.20
CA ILE A 25 -7.07 -6.34 9.44
C ILE A 25 -7.90 -5.30 10.22
N ILE A 26 -8.48 -4.32 9.52
CA ILE A 26 -9.32 -3.29 10.14
C ILE A 26 -10.57 -3.93 10.77
N ASP A 27 -11.20 -4.90 10.10
CA ASP A 27 -12.33 -5.65 10.65
C ASP A 27 -11.95 -6.43 11.91
N CYS A 28 -10.81 -7.13 11.93
CA CYS A 28 -10.29 -7.80 13.12
C CYS A 28 -10.09 -6.82 14.30
N LEU A 29 -9.54 -5.62 14.02
CA LEU A 29 -9.33 -4.58 15.03
C LEU A 29 -10.66 -4.02 15.55
N ASN A 30 -11.62 -3.73 14.66
CA ASN A 30 -12.96 -3.26 15.03
C ASN A 30 -13.71 -4.27 15.90
N LYS A 31 -13.57 -5.56 15.59
CA LYS A 31 -14.14 -6.68 16.38
C LYS A 31 -13.36 -6.98 17.66
N LYS A 32 -12.26 -6.25 17.93
CA LYS A 32 -11.36 -6.47 19.07
C LYS A 32 -10.94 -7.93 19.19
N GLN A 33 -10.62 -8.53 18.05
CA GLN A 33 -10.18 -9.92 18.00
C GLN A 33 -8.95 -10.11 18.89
N SER A 34 -8.92 -11.20 19.67
CA SER A 34 -7.88 -11.45 20.66
C SER A 34 -6.52 -11.81 20.04
N CYS A 35 -6.52 -12.39 18.85
CA CYS A 35 -5.31 -12.78 18.13
C CYS A 35 -5.54 -12.82 16.61
N VAL A 36 -4.59 -12.25 15.87
CA VAL A 36 -4.44 -12.37 14.42
C VAL A 36 -3.08 -12.99 14.12
N LYS A 37 -3.10 -14.21 13.59
CA LYS A 37 -1.87 -14.93 13.22
C LYS A 37 -1.27 -14.31 11.95
N CYS A 38 0.03 -14.05 11.98
CA CYS A 38 0.77 -13.44 10.88
C CYS A 38 2.02 -14.27 10.54
N THR A 39 2.57 -14.06 9.34
CA THR A 39 3.96 -14.42 9.07
C THR A 39 4.91 -13.55 9.89
N THR A 40 6.22 -13.59 9.63
CA THR A 40 7.20 -12.79 10.40
C THR A 40 6.94 -11.27 10.30
N GLY A 41 6.27 -10.83 9.23
CA GLY A 41 5.98 -9.42 8.95
C GLY A 41 7.19 -8.63 8.43
N GLU A 42 8.29 -9.32 8.13
CA GLU A 42 9.56 -8.71 7.68
C GLU A 42 9.55 -8.29 6.21
N GLN A 43 8.54 -8.74 5.46
CA GLN A 43 8.38 -8.36 4.06
C GLN A 43 8.23 -6.84 3.94
N ILE A 44 9.05 -6.24 3.08
CA ILE A 44 9.04 -4.81 2.76
C ILE A 44 8.10 -4.59 1.58
N ARG A 45 7.15 -3.68 1.76
CA ARG A 45 6.16 -3.29 0.75
C ARG A 45 6.11 -1.79 0.61
N ASP A 46 5.93 -1.34 -0.62
CA ASP A 46 5.55 0.04 -0.94
C ASP A 46 4.02 0.14 -0.93
N PHE A 47 3.49 0.58 0.22
CA PHE A 47 2.06 0.81 0.40
C PHE A 47 1.71 2.17 -0.19
N ILE A 48 0.97 2.16 -1.31
CA ILE A 48 0.54 3.38 -2.00
C ILE A 48 -0.95 3.64 -1.75
N PHE A 49 -1.26 4.85 -1.30
CA PHE A 49 -2.64 5.25 -1.05
C PHE A 49 -3.40 5.47 -2.37
N VAL A 50 -4.68 5.08 -2.41
CA VAL A 50 -5.48 5.07 -3.65
C VAL A 50 -5.55 6.43 -4.35
N ASP A 51 -5.58 7.54 -3.61
CA ASP A 51 -5.61 8.89 -4.21
C ASP A 51 -4.33 9.17 -5.01
N ASP A 52 -3.16 8.68 -4.58
CA ASP A 52 -1.91 8.84 -5.32
C ASP A 52 -1.87 7.97 -6.59
N VAL A 53 -2.54 6.82 -6.57
CA VAL A 53 -2.74 5.99 -7.77
C VAL A 53 -3.62 6.73 -8.78
N VAL A 54 -4.75 7.29 -8.34
CA VAL A 54 -5.63 8.10 -9.21
C VAL A 54 -4.85 9.26 -9.82
N ASN A 55 -4.07 9.99 -9.00
CA ASN A 55 -3.22 11.07 -9.49
C ASN A 55 -2.18 10.59 -10.52
N ALA A 56 -1.63 9.37 -10.39
CA ALA A 56 -0.69 8.80 -11.36
C ALA A 56 -1.35 8.60 -12.73
N TYR A 57 -2.58 8.07 -12.75
CA TYR A 57 -3.35 7.94 -13.99
C TYR A 57 -3.63 9.30 -14.62
N LEU A 58 -4.07 10.29 -13.82
CA LEU A 58 -4.34 11.63 -14.33
C LEU A 58 -3.10 12.29 -14.94
N THR A 59 -1.94 12.22 -14.27
CA THR A 59 -0.69 12.77 -14.80
C THR A 59 -0.33 12.18 -16.16
N ILE A 60 -0.51 10.87 -16.37
CA ILE A 60 -0.21 10.25 -17.66
C ILE A 60 -1.21 10.68 -18.74
N LEU A 61 -2.49 10.77 -18.41
CA LEU A 61 -3.53 11.19 -19.35
C LEU A 61 -3.35 12.64 -19.81
N GLU A 62 -2.92 13.52 -18.90
CA GLU A 62 -2.58 14.91 -19.18
C GLU A 62 -1.38 15.01 -20.14
N ASN A 63 -0.36 14.17 -19.94
CA ASN A 63 0.86 14.15 -20.74
C ASN A 63 0.85 13.13 -21.90
N ARG A 64 -0.31 12.58 -22.27
CA ARG A 64 -0.44 11.46 -23.22
C ARG A 64 0.21 11.67 -24.60
N LYS A 65 0.46 12.92 -25.00
CA LYS A 65 1.12 13.24 -26.28
C LYS A 65 2.63 12.99 -26.24
N GLU A 66 3.22 12.98 -25.06
CA GLU A 66 4.65 12.79 -24.81
C GLU A 66 4.99 11.33 -24.48
N VAL A 67 3.95 10.51 -24.25
CA VAL A 67 4.12 9.09 -23.92
C VAL A 67 4.36 8.28 -25.20
N PRO A 68 5.46 7.50 -25.28
CA PRO A 68 5.72 6.60 -26.39
C PRO A 68 4.59 5.60 -26.67
N SER A 69 4.64 4.95 -27.83
CA SER A 69 3.64 3.94 -28.22
C SER A 69 3.50 2.77 -27.24
N TYR A 70 4.55 2.44 -26.49
CA TYR A 70 4.52 1.53 -25.36
C TYR A 70 5.36 2.09 -24.22
N THR A 71 4.81 2.16 -23.01
CA THR A 71 5.56 2.55 -21.81
C THR A 71 5.00 1.87 -20.57
N GLU A 72 5.88 1.42 -19.68
CA GLU A 72 5.52 0.95 -18.35
C GLU A 72 5.92 1.99 -17.30
N TYR A 73 4.99 2.32 -16.41
CA TYR A 73 5.24 3.13 -15.23
C TYR A 73 5.02 2.28 -13.98
N GLN A 74 6.02 2.25 -13.10
CA GLN A 74 5.88 1.69 -11.76
C GLN A 74 5.25 2.75 -10.85
N VAL A 75 4.15 2.37 -10.20
CA VAL A 75 3.31 3.27 -9.41
C VAL A 75 3.37 2.84 -7.96
N GLY A 76 4.17 3.57 -7.19
CA GLY A 76 4.42 3.37 -5.77
C GLY A 76 5.08 4.62 -5.21
N THR A 77 5.16 4.75 -3.89
CA THR A 77 5.79 5.88 -3.22
C THR A 77 7.31 5.93 -3.45
N GLY A 78 7.91 4.78 -3.77
CA GLY A 78 9.36 4.57 -3.81
C GLY A 78 9.98 4.41 -2.42
N ALA A 79 9.15 4.27 -1.39
CA ALA A 79 9.56 4.04 -0.01
C ALA A 79 8.88 2.77 0.53
N GLY A 80 9.69 1.79 0.93
CA GLY A 80 9.20 0.56 1.53
C GLY A 80 9.06 0.67 3.05
N VAL A 81 8.09 -0.05 3.61
CA VAL A 81 7.93 -0.28 5.06
C VAL A 81 7.68 -1.76 5.30
N SER A 82 8.12 -2.28 6.45
CA SER A 82 7.82 -3.66 6.82
C SER A 82 6.32 -3.83 7.06
N LEU A 83 5.77 -4.99 6.73
CA LEU A 83 4.38 -5.29 7.04
C LEU A 83 4.12 -5.15 8.55
N LYS A 84 5.06 -5.60 9.38
CA LYS A 84 4.99 -5.47 10.84
C LYS A 84 4.82 -4.01 11.27
N ASP A 85 5.66 -3.10 10.80
CA ASP A 85 5.60 -1.69 11.18
C ASP A 85 4.30 -1.03 10.69
N PHE A 86 3.85 -1.39 9.48
CA PHE A 86 2.57 -0.92 8.95
C PHE A 86 1.40 -1.34 9.85
N LEU A 87 1.32 -2.63 10.20
CA LEU A 87 0.24 -3.19 11.03
C LEU A 87 0.26 -2.62 12.45
N VAL A 88 1.44 -2.51 13.06
CA VAL A 88 1.60 -1.93 14.41
C VAL A 88 1.17 -0.46 14.41
N TYR A 89 1.55 0.31 13.39
CA TYR A 89 1.13 1.71 13.29
C TYR A 89 -0.40 1.83 13.09
N LEU A 90 -0.99 1.00 12.23
CA LEU A 90 -2.44 0.94 12.03
C LEU A 90 -3.17 0.64 13.33
N GLN A 91 -2.78 -0.43 14.04
CA GLN A 91 -3.38 -0.78 15.33
C GLN A 91 -3.23 0.35 16.35
N ASN A 92 -2.03 0.92 16.51
CA ASN A 92 -1.79 1.99 17.47
C ASN A 92 -2.63 3.25 17.17
N THR A 93 -2.94 3.49 15.90
CA THR A 93 -3.79 4.61 15.48
C THR A 93 -5.27 4.33 15.80
N MET A 94 -5.74 3.10 15.61
CA MET A 94 -7.13 2.71 15.90
C MET A 94 -7.41 2.46 17.39
N MET A 95 -6.43 1.90 18.11
CA MET A 95 -6.56 1.43 19.49
C MET A 95 -5.35 1.87 20.33
N PRO A 96 -5.17 3.18 20.58
CA PRO A 96 -4.03 3.68 21.33
C PRO A 96 -3.91 3.01 22.72
N GLY A 97 -2.69 2.57 23.06
CA GLY A 97 -2.40 1.94 24.36
C GLY A 97 -2.81 0.47 24.48
N SER A 98 -3.39 -0.14 23.43
CA SER A 98 -3.72 -1.57 23.43
C SER A 98 -2.49 -2.42 23.12
N SER A 99 -2.38 -3.60 23.73
CA SER A 99 -1.37 -4.59 23.37
C SER A 99 -1.58 -5.08 21.94
N SER A 100 -0.49 -5.36 21.21
CA SER A 100 -0.54 -5.93 19.85
C SER A 100 -1.41 -7.19 19.81
N ILE A 101 -2.38 -7.25 18.89
CA ILE A 101 -3.16 -8.47 18.64
C ILE A 101 -2.48 -9.39 17.62
N PHE A 102 -1.40 -8.94 16.98
CA PHE A 102 -0.71 -9.68 15.95
C PHE A 102 0.30 -10.66 16.54
N GLU A 103 0.15 -11.94 16.19
CA GLU A 103 1.09 -13.02 16.52
C GLU A 103 2.02 -13.25 15.32
N PHE A 104 3.10 -12.49 15.25
CA PHE A 104 4.08 -12.58 14.16
C PHE A 104 4.89 -13.89 14.24
N GLY A 105 4.99 -14.59 13.10
CA GLY A 105 5.67 -15.87 12.99
C GLY A 105 4.78 -17.09 13.32
N ALA A 106 3.50 -16.87 13.62
CA ALA A 106 2.54 -17.95 13.85
C ALA A 106 2.11 -18.68 12.56
N ILE A 107 2.39 -18.08 11.40
CA ILE A 107 2.17 -18.67 10.07
C ILE A 107 3.52 -18.74 9.35
N GLU A 108 3.79 -19.86 8.67
CA GLU A 108 4.99 -20.01 7.85
C GLU A 108 5.00 -19.02 6.67
N GLN A 109 6.18 -18.50 6.35
CA GLN A 109 6.40 -17.72 5.15
C GLN A 109 6.23 -18.64 3.93
N ARG A 110 5.66 -18.14 2.83
CA ARG A 110 5.62 -18.89 1.56
C ARG A 110 7.04 -19.03 1.00
N ASP A 111 7.36 -20.20 0.44
CA ASP A 111 8.68 -20.51 -0.12
C ASP A 111 9.20 -19.47 -1.13
N ASN A 112 8.29 -18.88 -1.91
CA ASN A 112 8.61 -17.88 -2.94
C ASN A 112 8.08 -16.48 -2.59
N GLU A 113 8.02 -16.14 -1.30
CA GLU A 113 7.58 -14.80 -0.90
C GLU A 113 8.56 -13.72 -1.39
N ILE A 114 8.02 -12.72 -2.07
CA ILE A 114 8.80 -11.52 -2.44
C ILE A 114 9.10 -10.75 -1.15
N MET A 115 10.34 -10.77 -0.67
CA MET A 115 10.68 -10.08 0.58
C MET A 115 10.81 -8.56 0.44
N PHE A 116 11.03 -8.05 -0.77
CA PHE A 116 11.20 -6.62 -1.03
C PHE A 116 10.50 -6.23 -2.34
N SER A 117 9.47 -5.38 -2.25
CA SER A 117 8.73 -4.84 -3.40
C SER A 117 8.56 -3.33 -3.22
N VAL A 118 9.25 -2.54 -4.04
CA VAL A 118 9.23 -1.07 -4.01
C VAL A 118 9.38 -0.53 -5.44
N ALA A 119 8.53 0.43 -5.80
CA ALA A 119 8.53 1.01 -7.14
C ALA A 119 9.77 1.88 -7.39
N ASN A 120 10.40 1.72 -8.55
CA ASN A 120 11.27 2.74 -9.10
C ASN A 120 10.45 3.78 -9.88
N ASN A 121 9.91 4.77 -9.15
CA ASN A 121 8.99 5.77 -9.70
C ASN A 121 9.66 6.97 -10.41
N LYS A 122 10.94 6.87 -10.78
CA LYS A 122 11.69 7.98 -11.43
C LYS A 122 11.02 8.47 -12.72
N ASN A 123 10.58 7.56 -13.59
CA ASN A 123 9.97 7.91 -14.86
C ASN A 123 8.62 8.63 -14.67
N LEU A 124 7.83 8.18 -13.69
CA LEU A 124 6.54 8.81 -13.39
C LEU A 124 6.75 10.20 -12.76
N LYS A 125 7.76 10.35 -11.90
CA LYS A 125 8.17 11.65 -11.34
C LYS A 125 8.66 12.63 -12.40
N ALA A 126 9.35 12.14 -13.44
CA ALA A 126 9.77 12.98 -14.57
C ALA A 126 8.58 13.59 -15.34
N MET A 127 7.40 12.97 -15.27
CA MET A 127 6.14 13.49 -15.84
C MET A 127 5.42 14.48 -14.92
N GLY A 128 5.99 14.83 -13.76
CA GLY A 128 5.41 15.76 -12.79
C GLY A 128 4.58 15.11 -11.69
N TRP A 129 4.44 13.79 -11.67
CA TRP A 129 3.74 13.08 -10.61
C TRP A 129 4.59 13.00 -9.33
N LYS A 130 3.96 13.04 -8.16
CA LYS A 130 4.60 12.72 -6.89
C LYS A 130 3.59 12.09 -5.93
N PRO A 131 4.00 11.12 -5.10
CA PRO A 131 3.14 10.62 -4.03
C PRO A 131 2.98 11.73 -2.99
N ASN A 132 1.75 11.93 -2.50
CA ASN A 132 1.41 12.89 -1.47
C ASN A 132 1.27 12.22 -0.09
N PHE A 133 1.04 10.90 -0.07
CA PHE A 133 0.88 10.11 1.13
C PHE A 133 2.10 9.22 1.35
N ASP A 134 2.70 9.32 2.54
CA ASP A 134 3.45 8.19 3.09
C ASP A 134 2.47 7.20 3.75
N TYR A 135 2.96 6.05 4.20
CA TYR A 135 2.10 5.02 4.79
C TYR A 135 1.37 5.50 6.05
N LYS A 136 1.95 6.41 6.84
CA LYS A 136 1.35 6.93 8.07
C LYS A 136 0.18 7.86 7.75
N LYS A 137 0.44 8.85 6.88
CA LYS A 137 -0.59 9.78 6.39
C LYS A 137 -1.72 9.05 5.68
N GLY A 138 -1.40 8.04 4.86
CA GLY A 138 -2.43 7.27 4.17
C GLY A 138 -3.24 6.38 5.12
N ILE A 139 -2.66 5.84 6.20
CA ILE A 139 -3.41 5.18 7.28
C ILE A 139 -4.35 6.18 7.98
N GLU A 140 -3.84 7.34 8.40
CA GLU A 140 -4.66 8.37 9.04
C GLU A 140 -5.82 8.82 8.13
N GLU A 141 -5.56 8.99 6.84
CA GLU A 141 -6.56 9.40 5.86
C GLU A 141 -7.59 8.30 5.58
N LEU A 142 -7.16 7.04 5.51
CA LEU A 142 -8.06 5.90 5.43
C LEU A 142 -9.04 5.90 6.62
N LEU A 143 -8.52 5.98 7.84
CA LEU A 143 -9.34 5.90 9.06
C LEU A 143 -10.33 7.05 9.20
N LYS A 144 -10.05 8.23 8.63
CA LYS A 144 -11.01 9.36 8.59
C LYS A 144 -12.18 9.15 7.63
N ARG A 145 -11.99 8.27 6.64
CA ARG A 145 -12.94 8.03 5.53
C ARG A 145 -13.67 6.69 5.66
N LEU A 146 -13.40 5.94 6.73
CA LEU A 146 -14.16 4.76 7.16
C LEU A 146 -15.33 5.18 8.04
#